data_AF-C5KZU0-F1
#
_entry.id   AF-C5KZU0-F1
#
_cell.length_a   1.000
_cell.length_b   1.000
_cell.length_c   1.000
_cell.angle_alpha   90.00
_cell.angle_beta   90.00
_cell.angle_gamma   90.00
#
_symmetry.space_group_name_H-M   'P 1'
#
loop_
_entity.id
_entity.type
_entity.pdbx_description
1 polymer ?
#
loop_
_entity_poly.entity_id
_entity_poly.type
_entity_poly.pdbx_seq_one_letter_code
_entity_poly.pdbx_strand_id
1 'polypeptide(L)' 'MMMMPSASMPRRPDEAPNYETAPMEHKNEFNPYMDNGGTCIAVPGADYCVVSTDNRVSKGYSIATRNGSKITKL' A
#
# COMPACT_ATOMS: atom_id res chain seq x y z
N MET A 1 -3.92 -50.16 -11.36
CA MET A 1 -4.52 -49.26 -12.35
C MET A 1 -3.99 -47.85 -12.05
N MET A 2 -2.91 -47.41 -12.72
CA MET A 2 -2.32 -46.08 -12.52
C MET A 2 -2.88 -45.12 -13.57
N MET A 3 -3.50 -44.04 -13.12
CA MET A 3 -4.05 -42.97 -13.95
C MET A 3 -2.91 -42.01 -14.34
N MET A 4 -2.66 -41.83 -15.64
CA MET A 4 -1.63 -40.91 -16.13
C MET A 4 -2.07 -39.45 -15.92
N PRO A 5 -1.17 -38.53 -15.53
CA PRO A 5 -1.49 -37.11 -15.47
C PRO A 5 -1.58 -36.54 -16.89
N SER A 6 -2.74 -35.96 -17.21
CA SER A 6 -3.00 -35.31 -18.50
C SER A 6 -2.02 -34.17 -18.73
N ALA A 7 -1.08 -34.34 -19.68
CA ALA A 7 -0.23 -33.27 -20.16
C ALA A 7 -1.10 -32.16 -20.79
N SER A 8 -0.92 -30.91 -20.34
CA SER A 8 -1.65 -29.76 -20.84
C SER A 8 -1.32 -29.49 -22.31
N MET A 9 -2.31 -29.59 -23.19
CA MET A 9 -2.18 -29.21 -24.60
C MET A 9 -1.73 -27.74 -24.74
N PRO A 10 -0.91 -27.40 -25.75
CA PRO A 10 -0.60 -26.00 -26.05
C PRO A 10 -1.87 -25.26 -26.48
N ARG A 11 -2.09 -24.08 -25.88
CA ARG A 11 -3.27 -23.25 -26.09
C ARG A 11 -3.42 -22.86 -27.56
N ARG A 12 -4.67 -22.87 -28.06
CA ARG A 12 -4.95 -22.42 -29.43
C ARG A 12 -4.80 -20.90 -29.52
N PRO A 13 -4.33 -20.33 -30.65
CA PRO A 13 -4.09 -18.89 -30.79
C PRO A 13 -5.34 -18.00 -30.64
N ASP A 14 -6.53 -18.57 -30.78
CA ASP A 14 -7.84 -17.90 -30.66
C ASP A 14 -8.44 -17.94 -29.25
N GLU A 15 -7.81 -18.64 -28.30
CA GLU A 15 -8.29 -18.76 -26.93
C GLU A 15 -7.95 -17.49 -26.14
N ALA A 16 -8.98 -16.73 -25.74
CA ALA A 16 -8.81 -15.51 -24.94
C ALA A 16 -7.98 -15.81 -23.68
N PRO A 17 -7.06 -14.92 -23.26
CA PRO A 17 -6.26 -15.15 -22.07
C PRO A 17 -7.20 -15.38 -20.89
N ASN A 18 -7.01 -16.50 -20.17
CA ASN A 18 -7.70 -16.73 -18.92
C ASN A 18 -7.34 -15.57 -17.97
N TYR A 19 -8.32 -14.73 -17.65
CA TYR A 19 -8.15 -13.59 -16.74
C TYR A 19 -8.24 -14.01 -15.26
N GLU A 20 -8.45 -15.29 -14.97
CA GLU A 20 -8.64 -15.81 -13.60
C GLU A 20 -7.41 -15.69 -12.69
N THR A 21 -6.27 -15.24 -13.20
CA THR A 21 -5.13 -14.85 -12.37
C THR A 21 -4.82 -13.37 -12.50
N ALA A 22 -5.83 -12.51 -12.41
CA ALA A 22 -5.59 -11.21 -11.82
C ALA A 22 -4.96 -11.46 -10.42
N PRO A 23 -3.90 -10.74 -10.01
CA PRO A 23 -3.36 -10.91 -8.66
C PRO A 23 -4.53 -10.78 -7.68
N MET A 24 -4.82 -11.88 -6.95
CA MET A 24 -5.83 -11.88 -5.91
C MET A 24 -5.42 -10.79 -4.92
N GLU A 25 -6.10 -9.64 -4.96
CA GLU A 25 -5.93 -8.67 -3.91
C GLU A 25 -6.48 -9.32 -2.64
N HIS A 26 -5.64 -9.48 -1.62
CA HIS A 26 -6.00 -9.97 -0.29
C HIS A 26 -6.91 -8.95 0.43
N LYS A 27 -8.02 -8.55 -0.19
CA LYS A 27 -8.93 -7.49 0.26
C LYS A 27 -9.64 -7.82 1.57
N ASN A 28 -9.69 -9.11 1.93
CA ASN A 28 -10.47 -9.60 3.07
C ASN A 28 -9.60 -10.14 4.21
N GLU A 29 -8.27 -10.07 4.08
CA GLU A 29 -7.37 -10.41 5.17
C GLU A 29 -7.17 -9.19 6.07
N PHE A 30 -7.01 -9.44 7.37
CA PHE A 30 -6.72 -8.37 8.32
C PHE A 30 -5.37 -7.72 7.97
N ASN A 31 -5.37 -6.42 7.71
CA ASN A 31 -4.17 -5.62 7.56
C ASN A 31 -3.97 -4.75 8.82
N PRO A 32 -2.89 -4.93 9.60
CA PRO A 32 -2.62 -4.13 10.79
C PRO A 32 -2.21 -2.68 10.48
N TYR A 33 -1.97 -2.33 9.22
CA TYR A 33 -1.44 -1.03 8.82
C TYR A 33 -2.46 -0.18 8.06
N MET A 34 -2.30 1.13 8.19
CA MET A 34 -3.06 2.14 7.48
C MET A 34 -2.15 3.31 7.12
N ASP A 35 -2.29 3.85 5.92
CA ASP A 35 -1.63 5.09 5.54
C ASP A 35 -2.42 6.29 6.07
N ASN A 36 -1.82 7.04 7.00
CA ASN A 36 -2.40 8.25 7.56
C ASN A 36 -1.94 9.54 6.86
N GLY A 37 -1.07 9.42 5.87
CA GLY A 37 -0.47 10.50 5.13
C GLY A 37 0.22 11.54 6.02
N GLY A 38 0.32 12.74 5.45
CA GLY A 38 1.07 13.84 6.01
C GLY A 38 2.46 13.94 5.40
N THR A 39 3.20 14.97 5.78
CA THR A 39 4.49 15.31 5.21
C THR A 39 5.35 15.97 6.27
N CYS A 40 6.62 15.56 6.34
CA CYS A 40 7.64 16.16 7.19
C CYS A 40 8.70 16.81 6.30
N ILE A 41 9.20 17.96 6.71
CA ILE A 41 10.35 18.62 6.11
C ILE A 41 11.35 18.98 7.20
N ALA A 42 12.63 18.82 6.88
CA ALA A 42 13.73 19.27 7.71
C ALA A 42 14.69 20.13 6.88
N VAL A 43 15.08 21.27 7.41
CA VAL A 43 16.01 22.20 6.76
C VAL A 43 17.21 22.43 7.69
N PRO A 44 18.41 22.00 7.30
CA PRO A 44 19.62 22.26 8.09
C PRO A 44 20.09 23.70 7.89
N GLY A 45 20.42 24.35 9.00
CA GLY A 45 21.23 25.58 9.06
C GLY A 45 22.69 25.26 9.36
N ALA A 46 23.52 26.29 9.57
CA ALA A 46 24.93 26.10 9.90
C ALA A 46 25.15 25.44 11.27
N ASP A 47 24.30 25.77 12.24
CA ASP A 47 24.39 25.39 13.66
C ASP A 47 23.02 24.98 14.24
N TYR A 48 22.00 24.85 13.41
CA TYR A 48 20.65 24.46 13.80
C TYR A 48 19.98 23.57 12.75
N CYS A 49 18.83 22.99 13.10
CA CYS A 49 17.96 22.33 12.14
C CYS A 49 16.51 22.69 12.47
N VAL A 50 15.75 23.10 11.46
CA VAL A 50 14.30 23.33 11.60
C VAL A 50 13.58 22.12 11.05
N VAL A 51 12.71 21.52 11.87
CA VAL A 51 11.84 20.41 11.46
C VAL A 51 10.39 20.88 11.57
N SER A 52 9.60 20.65 10.53
CA SER A 52 8.19 21.00 10.48
C SER A 52 7.39 19.89 9.83
N THR A 53 6.14 19.71 10.26
CA THR A 53 5.19 18.76 9.69
C THR A 53 3.85 19.42 9.44
N ASP A 54 3.04 18.81 8.60
CA ASP A 54 1.61 19.06 8.62
C ASP A 54 0.95 18.49 9.90
N ASN A 55 -0.26 18.95 10.20
CA ASN A 55 -1.05 18.50 11.35
C ASN A 55 -2.23 17.59 10.98
N ARG A 56 -2.39 17.27 9.69
CA ARG A 56 -3.52 16.46 9.21
C ARG A 56 -3.22 14.98 9.42
N VAL A 57 -4.24 14.25 9.86
CA VAL A 57 -4.23 12.78 9.88
C VAL A 57 -5.40 12.31 9.04
N SER A 58 -5.09 11.61 7.94
CA SER A 58 -6.08 11.07 7.01
C SER A 58 -6.38 9.60 7.29
N LYS A 59 -7.54 9.13 6.84
CA LYS A 59 -7.92 7.71 6.75
C LYS A 59 -8.61 7.51 5.41
N GLY A 60 -7.88 7.02 4.42
CA GLY A 60 -8.33 7.06 3.02
C GLY A 60 -8.65 8.49 2.60
N TYR A 61 -9.84 8.72 2.05
CA TYR A 61 -10.31 10.04 1.61
C TYR A 61 -10.92 10.91 2.72
N SER A 62 -10.92 10.45 3.97
CA SER A 62 -11.48 11.17 5.12
C SER A 62 -10.39 11.78 6.00
N ILE A 63 -10.69 12.90 6.67
CA ILE A 63 -9.81 13.51 7.68
C ILE A 63 -10.22 13.03 9.07
N ALA A 64 -9.33 12.29 9.75
CA ALA A 64 -9.57 11.83 11.11
C ALA A 64 -9.34 12.94 12.15
N THR A 65 -8.29 13.75 11.98
CA THR A 65 -8.06 14.97 12.76
C THR A 65 -7.32 16.01 11.95
N ARG A 66 -7.58 17.29 12.25
CA ARG A 66 -6.91 18.46 11.67
C ARG A 66 -5.73 18.97 12.51
N ASN A 67 -5.64 18.54 13.76
CA ASN A 67 -4.70 19.04 14.76
C ASN A 67 -3.95 17.87 15.43
N GLY A 68 -3.36 16.98 14.64
CA GLY A 68 -2.51 15.89 15.12
C GLY A 68 -1.03 16.20 14.88
N SER A 69 -0.31 16.63 15.93
CA SER A 69 1.14 16.84 15.84
C SER A 69 1.85 15.52 15.52
N LYS A 70 2.71 15.54 14.50
CA LYS A 70 3.58 14.40 14.13
C LYS A 70 5.02 14.59 14.63
N ILE A 71 5.31 15.73 15.28
CA ILE A 71 6.60 16.03 15.89
C ILE A 71 6.47 15.87 17.41
N THR A 72 7.48 15.26 18.02
CA THR A 72 7.66 15.20 19.47
C THR A 72 9.07 15.67 19.80
N LYS A 73 9.18 16.59 20.77
CA LYS A 73 10.48 16.94 21.36
C LYS A 73 10.89 15.78 22.27
N LEU A 74 12.04 15.18 21.98
CA LEU A 74 12.62 14.08 22.74
C LEU A 74 13.20 14.57 24.08
#